data_AF-A0A075HSM7-F1
#
_entry.id   AF-A0A075HSM7-F1
#
_cell.length_a   1.000
_cell.length_b   1.000
_cell.length_c   1.000
_cell.angle_alpha   90.00
_cell.angle_beta   90.00
_cell.angle_gamma   90.00
#
_symmetry.space_group_name_H-M   'P 1'
#
loop_
_entity.id
_entity.type
_entity.pdbx_description
1 polymer ?
#
loop_
_entity_poly.entity_id
_entity_poly.type
_entity_poly.pdbx_seq_one_letter_code
_entity_poly.pdbx_strand_id
1 'polypeptide(L)'
;MNPIRRYYVVPIVIAIVSIIAVFGFGSSDTAPDTGNFEPVFMSHEGQITRVIDGDTLIIDLTTIRLSLVNSPERGESGYQEAKDFASTVCPVGSNAEFIEDSWQQTDKYGRSLGWFSAMICF
;
A
#
# COMPACT_ATOMS: atom_id res chain seq x y z
N MET A 1 20.32 -37.20 -50.71
CA MET A 1 20.04 -35.81 -50.27
C MET A 1 21.12 -34.91 -50.87
N ASN A 2 20.78 -34.07 -51.86
CA ASN A 2 21.78 -33.39 -52.71
C ASN A 2 22.69 -32.47 -51.89
N PRO A 3 24.03 -32.60 -51.99
CA PRO A 3 24.99 -31.85 -51.16
C PRO A 3 24.85 -30.33 -51.36
N ILE A 4 24.48 -29.91 -52.57
CA ILE A 4 24.22 -28.50 -52.93
C ILE A 4 23.05 -27.95 -52.11
N ARG A 5 21.95 -28.72 -51.93
CA ARG A 5 20.80 -28.29 -51.14
C ARG A 5 21.14 -28.16 -49.66
N ARG A 6 22.09 -28.97 -49.14
CA ARG A 6 22.55 -28.89 -47.76
C ARG A 6 23.42 -27.64 -47.51
N TYR A 7 24.21 -27.23 -48.51
CA TYR A 7 25.07 -26.04 -48.45
C TYR A 7 24.28 -24.73 -48.32
N TYR A 8 23.10 -24.64 -48.96
CA TYR A 8 22.23 -23.46 -48.84
C TYR A 8 21.26 -23.52 -47.65
N VAL A 9 20.80 -24.70 -47.24
CA VAL A 9 19.81 -24.83 -46.14
C VAL A 9 20.42 -24.51 -44.78
N VAL A 10 21.67 -24.93 -44.51
CA VAL A 10 22.34 -24.70 -43.22
C VAL A 10 22.49 -23.21 -42.87
N PRO A 11 23.03 -22.33 -43.73
CA PRO A 11 23.17 -20.91 -43.39
C PRO A 11 21.82 -20.19 -43.28
N ILE A 12 20.80 -20.60 -44.04
CA ILE A 12 19.44 -20.06 -43.94
C ILE A 12 18.81 -20.37 -42.59
N VAL A 13 18.96 -21.61 -42.10
CA VAL A 13 18.45 -22.01 -40.78
C VAL A 13 19.17 -21.24 -39.67
N ILE A 14 20.49 -21.05 -39.78
CA ILE A 14 21.26 -20.28 -38.80
C ILE A 14 20.80 -18.82 -38.78
N ALA A 15 20.56 -18.21 -39.94
CA ALA A 15 20.06 -16.83 -40.05
C ALA A 15 18.66 -16.66 -39.44
N ILE A 16 17.77 -17.64 -39.62
CA ILE A 16 16.44 -17.62 -39.02
C ILE A 16 16.52 -17.75 -37.49
N VAL A 17 17.38 -18.64 -36.98
CA VAL A 17 17.58 -18.83 -35.53
C VAL A 17 18.19 -17.58 -34.90
N SER A 18 19.13 -16.91 -35.55
CA SER A 18 19.70 -15.66 -35.04
C SER A 18 18.71 -14.49 -35.10
N ILE A 19 17.86 -14.40 -36.13
CA ILE A 19 16.76 -13.44 -36.17
C ILE A 19 15.75 -13.70 -35.04
N ILE A 20 15.39 -14.96 -34.77
CA ILE A 20 14.50 -15.31 -33.64
C ILE A 20 15.17 -15.01 -32.29
N ALA A 21 16.48 -15.17 -32.16
CA ALA A 21 17.19 -14.80 -30.92
C ALA A 21 17.24 -13.27 -30.71
N VAL A 22 17.36 -12.48 -31.80
CA VAL A 22 17.41 -11.01 -31.73
C VAL A 22 16.03 -10.36 -31.60
N PHE A 23 15.00 -10.93 -32.22
CA PHE A 23 13.65 -10.35 -32.27
C PHE A 23 12.59 -11.14 -31.48
N GLY A 24 12.82 -12.42 -31.19
CA GLY A 24 11.88 -13.34 -30.51
C GLY A 24 12.11 -13.47 -29.01
N PHE A 25 13.22 -12.97 -28.48
CA PHE A 25 13.31 -12.52 -27.09
C PHE A 25 12.97 -11.02 -27.04
N GLY A 26 11.82 -10.66 -27.59
CA GLY A 26 11.15 -9.45 -27.12
C GLY A 26 11.06 -9.58 -25.61
N SER A 27 11.43 -8.51 -24.89
CA SER A 27 11.27 -8.42 -23.45
C SER A 27 9.99 -9.16 -23.08
N SER A 28 10.13 -10.28 -22.36
CA SER A 28 9.07 -10.63 -21.43
C SER A 28 9.12 -9.53 -20.38
N ASP A 29 8.61 -8.36 -20.76
CA ASP A 29 7.81 -7.58 -19.85
C ASP A 29 6.75 -8.60 -19.45
N THR A 30 7.01 -9.29 -18.34
CA THR A 30 5.97 -9.92 -17.55
C THR A 30 4.90 -8.86 -17.47
N ALA A 31 3.85 -9.01 -18.27
CA ALA A 31 2.62 -8.30 -18.08
C ALA A 31 2.35 -8.40 -16.57
N PRO A 32 2.19 -7.26 -15.86
CA PRO A 32 1.90 -7.34 -14.44
C PRO A 32 0.66 -8.22 -14.33
N ASP A 33 0.81 -9.31 -13.59
CA ASP A 33 -0.22 -10.31 -13.40
C ASP A 33 -1.50 -9.57 -13.00
N THR A 34 -2.48 -9.55 -13.91
CA THR A 34 -3.83 -9.04 -13.65
C THR A 34 -4.65 -10.08 -12.88
N GLY A 35 -4.00 -11.00 -12.16
CA GLY A 35 -4.55 -11.63 -10.98
C GLY A 35 -4.53 -10.63 -9.83
N ASN A 36 -5.70 -10.12 -9.45
CA ASN A 36 -5.94 -9.42 -8.19
C ASN A 36 -4.97 -8.24 -7.94
N PHE A 37 -5.29 -7.09 -8.55
CA PHE A 37 -4.98 -5.80 -7.94
C PHE A 37 -5.75 -5.69 -6.62
N GLU A 38 -5.34 -6.46 -5.62
CA GLU A 38 -5.48 -6.02 -4.25
C GLU A 38 -4.66 -4.74 -4.20
N PRO A 39 -5.25 -3.56 -3.98
CA PRO A 39 -4.45 -2.42 -3.59
C PRO A 39 -3.60 -2.87 -2.42
N VAL A 40 -2.27 -2.88 -2.59
CA VAL A 40 -1.32 -3.12 -1.50
C VAL A 40 -1.39 -1.90 -0.60
N PHE A 41 -2.44 -1.85 0.20
CA PHE A 41 -2.56 -0.96 1.33
C PHE A 41 -1.53 -1.45 2.36
N MET A 42 -0.56 -0.60 2.71
CA MET A 42 0.23 -0.85 3.90
C MET A 42 -0.72 -0.68 5.09
N SER A 43 -1.23 -1.81 5.58
CA SER A 43 -1.94 -1.86 6.84
C SER A 43 -0.98 -2.21 7.96
N HIS A 44 -1.22 -1.58 9.10
CA HIS A 44 -0.46 -1.74 10.30
C HIS A 44 -1.44 -2.04 11.42
N GLU A 45 -1.28 -3.21 12.01
CA GLU A 45 -2.01 -3.61 13.20
C GLU A 45 -1.20 -3.28 14.44
N GLY A 46 -1.87 -2.74 15.46
CA GLY A 46 -1.23 -2.46 16.74
C GLY A 46 -2.24 -2.19 17.84
N GLN A 47 -1.75 -1.98 19.06
CA GLN A 47 -2.63 -1.71 20.20
C GLN A 47 -2.74 -0.21 20.43
N ILE A 48 -3.97 0.26 20.68
CA ILE A 48 -4.19 1.67 21.05
C ILE A 48 -3.62 1.89 22.45
N THR A 49 -2.53 2.64 22.53
CA THR A 49 -1.91 3.00 23.82
C THR A 49 -2.51 4.26 24.41
N ARG A 50 -2.96 5.19 23.55
CA ARG A 50 -3.55 6.45 24.01
C ARG A 50 -4.40 7.15 22.96
N VAL A 51 -5.52 7.72 23.40
CA VAL A 51 -6.31 8.69 22.63
C VAL A 51 -5.88 10.11 23.00
N ILE A 52 -5.34 10.86 22.03
CA ILE A 52 -4.97 12.26 22.24
C ILE A 52 -6.23 13.11 22.10
N ASP A 53 -6.79 13.14 20.89
CA ASP A 53 -7.95 13.96 20.48
C ASP A 53 -8.92 13.10 19.65
N GLY A 54 -10.02 13.67 19.15
CA GLY A 54 -11.03 12.90 18.40
C GLY A 54 -10.53 12.33 17.06
N ASP A 55 -9.47 12.92 16.49
CA ASP A 55 -8.87 12.52 15.22
C ASP A 55 -7.40 12.08 15.33
N THR A 56 -6.83 12.08 16.54
CA THR A 56 -5.40 11.82 16.76
C THR A 56 -5.20 10.80 17.88
N LEU A 57 -4.56 9.69 17.53
CA LEU A 57 -4.42 8.49 18.36
C LEU A 57 -2.95 8.04 18.36
N ILE A 58 -2.56 7.31 19.41
CA ILE A 58 -1.27 6.62 19.46
C ILE A 58 -1.55 5.13 19.45
N ILE A 59 -0.99 4.46 18.44
CA ILE A 59 -0.97 3.01 18.32
C ILE A 59 0.47 2.57 18.56
N ASP A 60 0.68 1.76 19.59
CA ASP A 60 1.99 1.39 20.13
C ASP A 60 2.86 2.62 20.45
N LEU A 61 3.72 3.03 19.50
CA LEU A 61 4.61 4.20 19.59
C LEU A 61 4.41 5.21 18.44
N THR A 62 3.50 4.93 17.51
CA THR A 62 3.26 5.74 16.33
C THR A 62 2.06 6.66 16.57
N THR A 63 2.27 7.96 16.35
CA THR A 63 1.18 8.94 16.38
C THR A 63 0.52 9.00 15.02
N ILE A 64 -0.77 8.69 14.98
CA ILE A 64 -1.56 8.60 13.77
C ILE A 64 -2.65 9.68 13.83
N ARG A 65 -2.81 10.41 12.73
CA ARG A 65 -3.90 11.37 12.54
C ARG A 65 -4.84 10.85 11.45
N LEU A 66 -6.14 10.90 11.72
CA LEU A 66 -7.18 10.55 10.76
C LEU A 66 -7.13 11.52 9.57
N SER A 67 -6.87 11.01 8.37
CA SER A 67 -7.08 11.78 7.15
C SER A 67 -8.58 12.05 6.97
N LEU A 68 -8.94 13.27 6.53
CA LEU A 68 -10.31 13.73 6.24
C LEU A 68 -11.24 14.00 7.44
N VAL A 69 -10.79 13.76 8.67
CA VAL A 69 -11.52 14.17 9.89
C VAL A 69 -10.75 15.31 10.54
N ASN A 70 -11.47 16.36 10.94
CA ASN A 70 -10.92 17.41 11.77
C ASN A 70 -11.75 17.51 13.04
N SER A 71 -11.20 17.00 14.15
CA SER A 71 -11.87 17.11 15.46
C SER A 71 -11.47 18.41 16.16
N PRO A 72 -12.33 19.00 17.00
CA PRO A 72 -11.97 20.17 17.79
C PRO A 72 -10.70 19.92 18.60
N GLU A 73 -9.76 20.85 18.58
CA GLU A 73 -8.50 20.74 19.31
C GLU A 73 -8.64 21.07 20.81
N ARG A 74 -7.56 20.80 21.57
CA ARG A 74 -7.51 21.10 23.00
C ARG A 74 -7.80 22.58 23.29
N GLY A 75 -8.92 22.84 23.96
CA GLY A 75 -9.36 24.18 24.31
C GLY A 75 -10.54 24.68 23.49
N GLU A 76 -10.98 23.94 22.47
CA GLU A 76 -12.19 24.21 21.73
C GLU A 76 -13.43 23.54 22.34
N SER A 77 -14.62 24.10 22.07
CA SER A 77 -15.87 23.48 22.51
C SER A 77 -16.11 22.17 21.75
N GLY A 78 -16.48 21.09 22.45
CA GLY A 78 -16.67 19.77 21.83
C GLY A 78 -15.43 18.88 21.88
N TYR A 79 -14.31 19.37 22.42
CA TYR A 79 -13.07 18.60 22.57
C TYR A 79 -13.29 17.31 23.38
N GLN A 80 -13.93 17.45 24.54
CA GLN A 80 -14.10 16.34 25.47
C GLN A 80 -15.06 15.30 24.88
N GLU A 81 -16.14 15.75 24.24
CA GLU A 81 -17.14 14.92 23.61
C GLU A 81 -16.56 14.13 22.43
N ALA A 82 -15.74 14.77 21.58
CA ALA A 82 -15.06 14.10 20.48
C ALA A 82 -14.06 13.05 20.98
N LYS A 83 -13.33 13.37 22.06
CA LYS A 83 -12.38 12.46 22.70
C LYS A 83 -13.07 11.26 23.35
N ASP A 84 -14.18 11.50 24.04
CA ASP A 84 -14.96 10.46 24.71
C ASP A 84 -15.63 9.55 23.67
N PHE A 85 -16.08 10.11 22.55
CA PHE A 85 -16.60 9.33 21.42
C PHE A 85 -15.51 8.43 20.83
N ALA A 86 -14.33 8.96 20.53
CA ALA A 86 -13.21 8.17 20.03
C ALA A 86 -12.81 7.05 21.02
N SER A 87 -12.79 7.36 22.32
CA SER A 87 -12.48 6.39 23.39
C SER A 87 -13.57 5.32 23.57
N THR A 88 -14.82 5.64 23.23
CA THR A 88 -15.95 4.69 23.28
C THR A 88 -15.93 3.76 22.08
N VAL A 89 -15.65 4.28 20.88
CA VAL A 89 -15.51 3.48 19.67
C VAL A 89 -14.31 2.55 19.81
N CYS A 90 -13.23 3.04 20.40
CA CYS A 90 -11.98 2.32 20.53
C CYS A 90 -11.27 2.59 21.85
N PRO A 91 -11.52 1.72 22.84
CA PRO A 91 -10.90 1.85 24.14
C PRO A 91 -9.40 1.57 24.06
N VAL A 92 -8.66 2.20 24.99
CA VAL A 92 -7.23 1.92 25.18
C VAL A 92 -7.05 0.43 25.49
N GLY A 93 -6.12 -0.22 24.79
CA GLY A 93 -5.90 -1.66 24.87
C GLY A 93 -6.57 -2.48 23.77
N SER A 94 -7.44 -1.87 22.95
CA SER A 94 -8.02 -2.54 21.78
C SER A 94 -6.99 -2.67 20.65
N ASN A 95 -7.10 -3.73 19.86
CA ASN A 95 -6.34 -3.84 18.62
C ASN A 95 -6.98 -2.95 17.55
N ALA A 96 -6.18 -2.19 16.83
CA ALA A 96 -6.63 -1.37 15.73
C ALA A 96 -5.76 -1.62 14.49
N GLU A 97 -6.40 -1.67 13.33
CA GLU A 97 -5.75 -1.70 12.03
C GLU A 97 -5.84 -0.30 11.42
N PHE A 98 -4.71 0.25 11.00
CA PHE A 98 -4.67 1.51 10.26
C PHE A 98 -4.08 1.28 8.87
N ILE A 99 -4.64 1.95 7.86
CA ILE A 99 -4.17 1.87 6.49
C ILE A 99 -3.47 3.18 6.12
N GLU A 100 -2.20 3.10 5.72
CA GLU A 100 -1.47 4.27 5.27
C GLU A 100 -2.00 4.79 3.94
N ASP A 101 -2.06 6.12 3.82
CA ASP A 101 -2.34 6.74 2.52
C ASP A 101 -1.12 6.58 1.63
N SER A 102 -1.30 5.94 0.47
CA SER A 102 -0.25 5.67 -0.50
C SER A 102 0.38 6.94 -1.08
N TRP A 103 -0.34 8.08 -1.06
CA TRP A 103 0.11 9.34 -1.63
C TRP A 103 0.69 10.31 -0.60
N GLN A 104 0.35 10.12 0.67
CA GLN A 104 0.82 11.01 1.74
C GLN A 104 0.93 10.26 3.06
N GLN A 105 2.04 9.55 3.25
CA GLN A 105 2.28 8.74 4.45
C GLN A 105 2.53 9.57 5.72
N THR A 106 3.03 10.81 5.58
CA THR A 106 3.38 11.65 6.72
C THR A 106 3.00 13.12 6.52
N ASP A 107 2.58 13.76 7.60
CA ASP A 107 2.40 15.20 7.70
C ASP A 107 3.75 15.93 7.89
N LYS A 108 3.76 17.25 7.70
CA LYS A 108 4.88 18.17 7.96
C LYS A 108 5.49 18.02 9.37
N TYR A 109 4.72 17.51 10.33
CA TYR A 109 5.14 17.29 11.70
C TYR A 109 5.64 15.86 11.99
N GLY A 110 5.81 15.02 10.96
CA GLY A 110 6.28 13.64 11.11
C GLY A 110 5.24 12.68 11.71
N ARG A 111 3.97 13.05 11.66
CA ARG A 111 2.84 12.18 12.06
C ARG A 111 2.43 11.33 10.88
N SER A 112 2.15 10.04 11.09
CA SER A 112 1.63 9.19 10.02
C SER A 112 0.22 9.63 9.65
N LEU A 113 0.00 9.84 8.36
CA LEU A 113 -1.28 10.17 7.75
C LEU A 113 -1.81 8.93 7.06
N GLY A 114 -3.04 8.57 7.40
CA GLY A 114 -3.64 7.33 6.93
C GLY A 114 -5.14 7.45 6.89
N TRP A 115 -5.73 6.62 6.04
CA TRP A 115 -7.16 6.40 6.03
C TRP A 115 -7.44 5.25 6.97
N PHE A 116 -8.33 5.45 7.94
CA PHE A 116 -8.91 4.32 8.63
C PHE A 116 -9.96 3.73 7.71
N SER A 117 -9.60 2.69 6.94
CA SER A 117 -10.62 1.97 6.16
C SER A 117 -11.62 1.27 7.07
N ALA A 118 -11.21 0.89 8.27
CA ALA A 118 -12.09 0.49 9.34
C ALA A 118 -11.29 0.46 10.64
N MET A 119 -11.64 1.31 11.59
CA MET A 119 -11.24 1.16 12.98
C MET A 119 -12.02 -0.05 13.53
N ILE A 120 -11.64 -1.27 13.12
CA ILE A 120 -12.20 -2.49 13.70
C ILE A 120 -11.44 -2.73 15.00
N CYS A 121 -11.88 -2.04 16.05
CA CYS A 121 -11.48 -2.38 17.40
C CYS A 121 -12.18 -3.69 17.79
N PHE A 122 -11.42 -4.79 17.75
CA PHE A 122 -11.86 -6.12 18.18
C PHE A 122 -11.71 -6.31 19.69
#